data_AF-A0A955HRS1-F1
#
_entry.id   AF-A0A955HRS1-F1
#
_cell.length_a   1.000
_cell.length_b   1.000
_cell.length_c   1.000
_cell.angle_alpha   90.00
_cell.angle_beta   90.00
_cell.angle_gamma   90.00
#
_symmetry.space_group_name_H-M   'P 1'
#
loop_
_entity.id
_entity.type
_entity.pdbx_description
1 polymer ?
#
loop_
_entity_poly.entity_id
_entity_poly.type
_entity_poly.pdbx_seq_one_letter_code
_entity_poly.pdbx_strand_id
1 'polypeptide(L)' 'MDKPLAELLRPKTLQEFVGQEHLIGTGKPIRRMIENASLSSMILWGAN' A
#
# COMPACT_ATOMS: atom_id res chain seq x y z
N MET A 1 -7.20 -11.40 -23.97
CA MET A 1 -7.93 -11.57 -22.71
C MET A 1 -7.83 -10.25 -21.98
N ASP A 2 -8.92 -9.48 -21.96
CA ASP A 2 -8.94 -8.17 -21.29
C ASP A 2 -8.86 -8.35 -19.77
N LYS A 3 -7.99 -7.57 -19.11
CA LYS A 3 -7.86 -7.58 -17.66
C LYS A 3 -9.05 -6.85 -17.01
N PRO A 4 -9.55 -7.29 -15.84
CA PRO A 4 -10.59 -6.58 -15.11
C PRO A 4 -10.17 -5.14 -14.74
N LEU A 5 -11.12 -4.21 -14.69
CA LEU A 5 -10.87 -2.81 -14.35
C LEU A 5 -10.12 -2.64 -13.01
N ALA A 6 -10.47 -3.45 -12.00
CA ALA A 6 -9.80 -3.42 -10.70
C ALA A 6 -8.30 -3.75 -10.80
N GLU A 7 -7.89 -4.60 -11.74
CA GLU A 7 -6.47 -4.89 -11.95
C GLU A 7 -5.77 -3.77 -12.72
N LEU A 8 -6.47 -3.12 -13.65
CA LEU A 8 -5.98 -1.96 -14.37
C LEU A 8 -5.76 -0.77 -13.43
N LEU A 9 -6.65 -0.57 -12.45
CA LEU A 9 -6.59 0.52 -11.48
C LEU A 9 -5.74 0.21 -10.24
N ARG A 10 -5.17 -1.00 -10.11
CA ARG A 10 -4.37 -1.36 -8.93
C ARG A 10 -3.16 -0.42 -8.83
N PRO A 11 -3.01 0.35 -7.72
CA PRO A 11 -1.89 1.26 -7.53
C PRO A 11 -0.55 0.56 -7.71
N LYS A 12 0.39 1.23 -8.38
CA LYS A 12 1.78 0.74 -8.59
C LYS A 12 2.75 1.34 -7.60
N THR A 13 2.39 2.48 -7.02
CA THR A 13 3.19 3.19 -6.02
C THR A 13 2.34 3.54 -4.80
N LEU A 14 2.99 3.80 -3.66
CA LEU A 14 2.28 4.25 -2.45
C LEU A 14 1.64 5.63 -2.62
N GLN A 15 2.16 6.46 -3.53
CA GLN A 15 1.60 7.78 -3.84
C GLN A 15 0.26 7.67 -4.58
N GLU A 16 0.04 6.59 -5.33
CA GLU A 16 -1.23 6.30 -6.01
C GLU A 16 -2.26 5.62 -5.10
N PHE A 17 -1.85 5.16 -3.90
CA PHE A 17 -2.75 4.49 -2.97
C PHE A 17 -3.63 5.52 -2.26
N VAL A 18 -4.95 5.33 -2.36
CA VAL A 18 -5.94 6.26 -1.80
C VAL A 18 -6.35 5.79 -0.40
N GLY A 19 -6.23 6.68 0.59
CA GLY A 19 -6.56 6.42 1.99
C GLY A 19 -5.41 5.81 2.80
N GLN A 20 -5.67 5.52 4.08
CA GLN A 20 -4.70 4.94 5.02
C GLN A 20 -3.43 5.81 5.21
N GLU A 21 -3.53 7.14 5.06
CA GLU A 21 -2.40 8.08 5.16
C GLU A 21 -1.70 8.02 6.52
N HIS A 22 -2.44 7.65 7.57
CA HIS A 22 -1.89 7.44 8.91
C HIS A 22 -0.95 6.22 9.00
N LEU A 23 -1.04 5.27 8.06
CA LEU A 23 -0.19 4.07 7.96
C LEU A 23 0.91 4.20 6.90
N ILE A 24 0.59 4.77 5.73
CA ILE A 24 1.48 4.80 4.56
C ILE A 24 2.03 6.18 4.19
N GLY A 25 1.60 7.24 4.89
CA GLY A 25 2.10 8.59 4.68
C GLY A 25 3.60 8.73 4.98
N THR A 26 4.17 9.89 4.63
CA THR A 26 5.57 10.19 4.88
C THR A 26 5.93 10.00 6.36
N GLY A 27 7.00 9.25 6.61
CA GLY A 27 7.48 8.96 7.98
C GLY A 27 6.60 7.98 8.77
N LYS A 28 5.54 7.41 8.18
CA LYS A 28 4.71 6.39 8.84
C LYS A 28 5.37 5.01 8.82
N PRO A 29 4.95 4.08 9.70
CA PRO A 29 5.66 2.82 9.90
C PRO A 29 5.82 1.99 8.62
N ILE A 30 4.74 1.78 7.86
CA ILE A 30 4.79 0.96 6.63
C ILE A 30 5.68 1.62 5.58
N ARG A 31 5.56 2.96 5.42
CA ARG A 31 6.39 3.76 4.52
C ARG A 31 7.88 3.58 4.84
N ARG A 32 8.27 3.72 6.11
CA ARG A 32 9.67 3.57 6.55
C ARG A 32 10.20 2.16 6.36
N MET A 33 9.40 1.14 6.59
CA MET A 33 9.81 -0.26 6.37
C MET A 33 10.12 -0.53 4.90
N ILE A 34 9.30 0.00 4.00
CA ILE A 34 9.51 -0.13 2.54
C ILE A 34 10.74 0.67 2.11
N GLU A 35 10.87 1.93 2.53
CA GLU A 35 12.02 2.80 2.17
C GLU A 35 13.35 2.25 2.66
N ASN A 36 13.38 1.58 3.82
CA ASN A 36 14.58 0.98 4.39
C ASN A 36 14.79 -0.49 4.01
N ALA A 37 13.95 -1.06 3.14
CA ALA A 37 13.94 -2.48 2.79
C ALA A 37 13.96 -3.44 4.00
N SER A 38 13.34 -3.01 5.12
CA SER A 38 13.31 -3.74 6.38
C SER A 38 11.87 -4.18 6.67
N LEU A 39 11.42 -5.19 5.92
CA LEU A 39 10.08 -5.72 6.03
C LEU A 39 10.00 -6.69 7.21
N SER A 40 8.99 -6.46 8.06
CA SER A 40 8.59 -7.36 9.13
C SER A 40 7.30 -8.08 8.73
N SER A 41 7.02 -9.22 9.34
CA SER A 41 5.73 -9.90 9.16
C SER A 41 4.58 -8.98 9.59
N MET A 42 3.54 -8.89 8.76
CA MET A 42 2.38 -8.01 8.98
C MET A 42 1.08 -8.78 8.72
N ILE A 43 0.06 -8.47 9.50
CA ILE A 43 -1.34 -8.82 9.21
C ILE A 43 -2.03 -7.52 8.78
N LEU A 44 -2.55 -7.49 7.55
CA LEU A 44 -3.33 -6.36 7.05
C LEU A 44 -4.82 -6.67 7.28
N TRP A 45 -5.44 -5.94 8.20
CA TRP A 45 -6.84 -6.14 8.57
C TRP A 45 -7.65 -4.85 8.36
N GLY A 46 -8.80 -4.97 7.71
CA GLY A 46 -9.71 -3.87 7.41
C GLY A 46 -11.13 -4.39 7.13
N ALA A 47 -12.11 -3.48 7.14
CA ALA A 47 -13.48 -3.78 6.73
C ALA A 47 -13.60 -3.82 5.19
N ASN A 48 -14.64 -4.50 4.69
CA ASN A 48 -14.95 -4.63 3.26
C ASN A 48 -15.55 -3.35 2.66
#